data_AF-A0AAU7CNN0-F1
#
_entry.id   AF-A0AAU7CNN0-F1
#
_cell.length_a   1.000
_cell.length_b   1.000
_cell.length_c   1.000
_cell.angle_alpha   90.00
_cell.angle_beta   90.00
_cell.angle_gamma   90.00
#
_symmetry.space_group_name_H-M   'P 1'
#
loop_
_entity.id
_entity.type
_entity.pdbx_description
1 polymer ?
#
loop_
_entity_poly.entity_id
_entity_poly.type
_entity_poly.pdbx_seq_one_letter_code
_entity_poly.pdbx_strand_id
1 'polypeptide(L)'
;MAEYSLEGPKPARMYEVILPKKLGYFGKVQEVLEDLFDEEAIRAIPFVKQTIARNREHDPTFDEDSWIKTLRLASRGYSIYEMDGRYLSAKAGPVDERVLVIRFIFHNPGGVADPKTDFLAVSLEVINHLVAHRFATELGVEEEIWFLEYNHTQLAIWRKRQSENTIEENGS
;
A
#
# COMPACT_ATOMS: atom_id res chain seq x y z
N MET A 1 30.73 -17.56 6.96
CA MET A 1 29.32 -17.37 7.38
C MET A 1 28.72 -16.25 6.54
N ALA A 2 27.45 -16.35 6.14
CA ALA A 2 26.81 -15.25 5.44
C ALA A 2 26.69 -14.05 6.39
N GLU A 3 27.16 -12.88 5.94
CA GLU A 3 27.03 -11.66 6.72
C GLU A 3 25.67 -11.03 6.43
N TYR A 4 25.00 -10.55 7.47
CA TYR A 4 23.67 -9.96 7.38
C TYR A 4 23.70 -8.53 7.92
N SER A 5 22.84 -7.68 7.38
CA SER A 5 22.66 -6.31 7.82
C SER A 5 21.19 -5.95 7.92
N LEU A 6 20.87 -5.07 8.85
CA LEU A 6 19.56 -4.44 8.94
C LEU A 6 19.59 -3.12 8.16
N GLU A 7 18.71 -2.98 7.17
CA GLU A 7 18.54 -1.75 6.40
C GLU A 7 17.31 -0.98 6.92
N GLY A 8 17.51 0.24 7.41
CA GLY A 8 16.47 1.07 8.04
C GLY A 8 16.91 1.61 9.41
N PRO A 9 15.97 2.12 10.23
CA PRO A 9 14.52 2.19 10.00
C PRO A 9 14.16 3.20 8.90
N LYS A 10 13.24 2.83 8.02
CA LYS A 10 12.66 3.71 6.99
C LYS A 10 11.26 4.15 7.39
N PRO A 11 10.85 5.40 7.11
CA PRO A 11 9.46 5.81 7.27
C PRO A 11 8.53 4.92 6.46
N ALA A 12 7.43 4.49 7.08
CA ALA A 12 6.39 3.70 6.45
C ALA A 12 5.01 4.12 6.95
N ARG A 13 3.99 3.80 6.17
CA ARG A 13 2.60 3.83 6.62
C ARG A 13 2.01 2.43 6.49
N MET A 14 1.24 2.04 7.49
CA MET A 14 0.55 0.75 7.49
C MET A 14 -0.94 0.98 7.66
N TYR A 15 -1.72 0.26 6.85
CA TYR A 15 -3.17 0.33 6.85
C TYR A 15 -3.73 -1.07 7.02
N GLU A 16 -4.86 -1.21 7.70
CA GLU A 16 -5.65 -2.43 7.68
C GLU A 16 -7.05 -2.13 7.20
N VAL A 17 -7.51 -2.91 6.23
CA VAL A 17 -8.89 -2.93 5.77
C VAL A 17 -9.47 -4.27 6.18
N ILE A 18 -10.51 -4.22 7.02
CA ILE A 18 -11.11 -5.38 7.65
C ILE A 18 -12.53 -5.54 7.14
N LEU A 19 -12.86 -6.75 6.69
CA LEU A 19 -14.12 -7.10 6.03
C LEU A 19 -14.74 -8.34 6.70
N PRO A 20 -16.07 -8.46 6.84
CA PRO A 20 -16.69 -9.70 7.26
C PRO A 20 -16.39 -10.81 6.24
N LYS A 21 -16.08 -12.02 6.72
CA LYS A 21 -15.83 -13.16 5.85
C LYS A 21 -17.14 -13.78 5.40
N LYS A 22 -17.63 -13.38 4.22
CA LYS A 22 -18.81 -13.99 3.58
C LYS A 22 -18.41 -14.86 2.38
N LEU A 23 -19.18 -15.93 2.13
CA LEU A 23 -19.00 -16.79 0.97
C LEU A 23 -19.13 -15.97 -0.33
N GLY A 24 -18.16 -16.12 -1.23
CA GLY A 24 -18.13 -15.43 -2.53
C GLY A 24 -17.31 -14.14 -2.58
N TYR A 25 -16.85 -13.61 -1.44
CA TYR A 25 -16.05 -12.38 -1.41
C TYR A 25 -14.64 -12.57 -1.97
N PHE A 26 -14.07 -13.78 -1.90
CA PHE A 26 -12.66 -13.99 -2.20
C PHE A 26 -12.26 -13.59 -3.63
N GLY A 27 -13.06 -13.91 -4.64
CA GLY A 27 -12.78 -13.52 -6.02
C GLY A 27 -12.82 -12.00 -6.21
N LYS A 28 -13.82 -11.34 -5.63
CA LYS A 28 -13.94 -9.89 -5.63
C LYS A 28 -12.83 -9.20 -4.84
N VAL A 29 -12.39 -9.81 -3.74
CA VAL A 29 -11.24 -9.33 -2.98
C VAL A 29 -9.98 -9.33 -3.82
N GLN A 30 -9.74 -10.40 -4.59
CA GLN A 30 -8.60 -10.46 -5.50
C GLN A 30 -8.70 -9.40 -6.61
N GLU A 31 -9.85 -9.25 -7.27
CA GLU A 31 -10.05 -8.24 -8.32
C GLU A 31 -9.77 -6.81 -7.82
N VAL A 32 -10.22 -6.46 -6.61
CA VAL A 32 -9.96 -5.14 -6.03
C VAL A 32 -8.49 -4.95 -5.68
N LEU A 33 -7.83 -5.99 -5.17
CA LEU A 33 -6.41 -5.93 -4.87
C LEU A 33 -5.55 -5.86 -6.12
N GLU A 34 -5.97 -6.46 -7.25
CA GLU A 34 -5.26 -6.39 -8.53
C GLU A 34 -5.19 -4.95 -9.06
N ASP A 35 -6.23 -4.13 -8.89
CA ASP A 35 -6.24 -2.72 -9.31
C ASP A 35 -5.20 -1.86 -8.58
N LEU A 36 -4.77 -2.23 -7.36
CA LEU A 36 -3.64 -1.55 -6.70
C LEU A 36 -2.33 -1.66 -7.48
N PHE A 37 -2.27 -2.62 -8.41
CA PHE A 37 -1.14 -2.87 -9.30
C PHE A 37 -1.38 -2.32 -10.71
N ASP A 38 -2.55 -1.73 -10.98
CA ASP A 38 -2.89 -1.15 -12.27
C ASP A 38 -2.58 0.35 -12.30
N GLU A 39 -1.72 0.76 -13.23
CA GLU A 39 -1.29 2.16 -13.33
C GLU A 39 -2.43 3.10 -13.77
N GLU A 40 -3.34 2.62 -14.62
CA GLU A 40 -4.50 3.40 -15.10
C GLU A 40 -5.53 3.57 -13.98
N ALA A 41 -5.78 2.53 -13.19
CA ALA A 41 -6.64 2.61 -12.01
C ALA A 41 -6.10 3.64 -11.00
N ILE A 42 -4.78 3.64 -10.75
CA ILE A 42 -4.13 4.64 -9.89
C ILE A 42 -4.29 6.05 -10.48
N ARG A 43 -4.05 6.24 -11.79
CA ARG A 43 -4.23 7.53 -12.47
C ARG A 43 -5.67 8.02 -12.42
N ALA A 44 -6.65 7.11 -12.38
CA ALA A 44 -8.06 7.47 -12.38
C ALA A 44 -8.53 8.16 -11.09
N ILE A 45 -7.82 7.95 -9.97
CA ILE A 45 -8.17 8.48 -8.65
C ILE A 45 -8.16 10.02 -8.67
N PRO A 46 -9.26 10.69 -8.26
CA PRO A 46 -9.35 12.15 -8.27
C PRO A 46 -8.21 12.86 -7.52
N PHE A 47 -7.84 12.36 -6.34
CA PHE A 47 -6.75 12.93 -5.55
C PHE A 47 -5.38 12.78 -6.23
N VAL A 48 -5.14 11.64 -6.89
CA VAL A 48 -3.91 11.43 -7.68
C VAL A 48 -3.87 12.41 -8.86
N LYS A 49 -4.97 12.59 -9.59
CA LYS A 49 -5.07 13.58 -10.67
C LYS A 49 -4.76 15.00 -10.19
N GLN A 50 -5.32 15.41 -9.05
CA GLN A 50 -5.06 16.72 -8.45
C GLN A 50 -3.58 16.86 -8.04
N THR A 51 -2.99 15.81 -7.47
CA THR A 51 -1.57 15.81 -7.08
C THR A 51 -0.66 15.94 -8.30
N ILE A 52 -0.94 15.21 -9.38
CA ILE A 52 -0.22 15.30 -10.66
C ILE A 52 -0.33 16.71 -11.24
N ALA A 53 -1.54 17.28 -11.30
CA ALA A 53 -1.76 18.62 -11.83
C ALA A 53 -0.95 19.67 -11.05
N ARG A 54 -1.03 19.64 -9.71
CA ARG A 54 -0.26 20.52 -8.83
C ARG A 54 1.25 20.37 -9.03
N ASN A 55 1.75 19.14 -9.15
CA ASN A 55 3.18 18.91 -9.36
C ASN A 55 3.65 19.43 -10.73
N ARG A 56 2.84 19.29 -11.78
CA ARG A 56 3.12 19.87 -13.11
C ARG A 56 3.15 21.39 -13.11
N GLU A 57 2.28 22.03 -12.32
CA GLU A 57 2.28 23.48 -12.17
C GLU A 57 3.55 24.01 -11.49
N HIS A 58 4.07 23.29 -10.50
CA HIS A 58 5.28 23.67 -9.77
C HIS A 58 6.59 23.22 -10.44
N ASP A 59 6.57 22.12 -11.19
CA ASP A 59 7.72 21.53 -11.85
C ASP A 59 7.35 21.07 -13.28
N PRO A 60 7.69 21.88 -14.32
CA PRO A 60 7.44 21.53 -15.71
C PRO A 60 8.14 20.26 -16.20
N THR A 61 9.14 19.77 -15.45
CA THR A 61 9.88 18.54 -15.75
C THR A 61 9.36 17.33 -14.98
N PHE A 62 8.22 17.46 -14.28
CA PHE A 62 7.60 16.37 -13.54
C PHE A 62 7.28 15.17 -14.45
N ASP A 63 7.95 14.05 -14.18
CA ASP A 63 7.74 12.78 -14.85
C ASP A 63 6.59 12.01 -14.17
N GLU A 64 5.38 12.20 -14.69
CA GLU A 64 4.18 11.51 -14.21
C GLU A 64 4.31 9.99 -14.29
N ASP A 65 4.87 9.46 -15.38
CA ASP A 65 4.93 8.01 -15.61
C ASP A 65 5.86 7.32 -14.63
N SER A 66 7.03 7.91 -14.38
CA SER A 66 7.95 7.42 -13.35
C SER A 66 7.32 7.51 -11.96
N TRP A 67 6.58 8.60 -11.68
CA TRP A 67 5.90 8.79 -10.40
C TRP A 67 4.81 7.72 -10.16
N ILE A 68 3.94 7.47 -11.15
CA ILE A 68 2.89 6.43 -11.08
C ILE A 68 3.50 5.03 -10.94
N LYS A 69 4.54 4.70 -11.71
CA LYS A 69 5.27 3.42 -11.59
C LYS A 69 5.83 3.23 -10.19
N THR A 70 6.36 4.30 -9.60
CA THR A 70 6.93 4.26 -8.25
C THR A 70 5.85 4.12 -7.18
N LEU A 71 4.72 4.81 -7.34
CA LEU A 71 3.56 4.65 -6.45
C LEU A 71 3.03 3.21 -6.48
N ARG A 72 2.91 2.61 -7.67
CA ARG A 72 2.58 1.19 -7.83
C ARG A 72 3.59 0.26 -7.15
N LEU A 73 4.88 0.60 -7.18
CA LEU A 73 5.91 -0.19 -6.50
C LEU A 73 5.80 -0.06 -4.98
N ALA A 74 5.48 1.14 -4.48
CA ALA A 74 5.29 1.41 -3.06
C ALA A 74 4.03 0.73 -2.48
N SER A 75 3.01 0.47 -3.30
CA SER A 75 1.76 -0.19 -2.90
C SER A 75 1.80 -1.72 -2.88
N ARG A 76 2.91 -2.35 -3.26
CA ARG A 76 2.96 -3.82 -3.47
C ARG A 76 2.94 -4.66 -2.19
N GLY A 77 3.26 -4.07 -1.05
CA GLY A 77 3.33 -4.80 0.21
C GLY A 77 1.94 -4.97 0.80
N TYR A 78 1.35 -6.16 0.70
CA TYR A 78 0.17 -6.50 1.48
C TYR A 78 0.22 -7.93 2.03
N SER A 79 -0.57 -8.16 3.08
CA SER A 79 -0.82 -9.48 3.65
C SER A 79 -2.31 -9.65 3.91
N ILE A 80 -2.82 -10.86 3.71
CA ILE A 80 -4.21 -11.22 3.99
C ILE A 80 -4.20 -12.32 5.04
N TYR A 81 -4.99 -12.15 6.08
CA TYR A 81 -5.17 -13.17 7.11
C TYR A 81 -6.59 -13.12 7.65
N GLU A 82 -7.00 -14.21 8.29
CA GLU A 82 -8.33 -14.33 8.88
C GLU A 82 -8.23 -14.22 10.39
N MET A 83 -9.24 -13.60 11.00
CA MET A 83 -9.31 -13.42 12.44
C MET A 83 -10.76 -13.52 12.92
N ASP A 84 -10.97 -14.18 14.06
CA ASP A 84 -12.21 -14.06 14.82
C ASP A 84 -12.04 -12.94 15.84
N GLY A 85 -13.03 -12.07 15.97
CA GLY A 85 -12.94 -10.94 16.91
C GLY A 85 -14.29 -10.28 17.19
N ARG A 86 -14.25 -9.30 18.10
CA ARG A 86 -15.39 -8.44 18.43
C ARG A 86 -15.15 -7.04 17.89
N TYR A 87 -15.99 -6.58 16.98
CA TYR A 87 -15.83 -5.32 16.25
C TYR A 87 -16.98 -4.36 16.52
N LEU A 88 -16.78 -3.07 16.29
CA LEU A 88 -17.82 -2.06 16.49
C LEU A 88 -18.66 -1.89 15.22
N SER A 89 -19.92 -2.31 15.24
CA SER A 89 -20.87 -1.96 14.18
C SER A 89 -21.46 -0.57 14.41
N ALA A 90 -21.60 0.22 13.35
CA ALA A 90 -22.25 1.53 13.41
C ALA A 90 -23.73 1.44 13.84
N LYS A 91 -24.41 0.30 13.60
CA LYS A 91 -25.86 0.14 13.80
C LYS A 91 -26.23 -0.81 14.93
N ALA A 92 -25.44 -1.86 15.15
CA ALA A 92 -25.80 -2.95 16.06
C ALA A 92 -24.99 -2.98 17.37
N GLY A 93 -24.05 -2.04 17.57
CA GLY A 93 -23.10 -2.10 18.67
C GLY A 93 -21.99 -3.14 18.43
N PRO A 94 -21.35 -3.68 19.48
CA PRO A 94 -20.31 -4.68 19.30
C PRO A 94 -20.84 -5.98 18.66
N VAL A 95 -20.18 -6.46 17.62
CA VAL A 95 -20.52 -7.69 16.89
C VAL A 95 -19.36 -8.67 16.93
N ASP A 96 -19.65 -9.94 17.22
CA ASP A 96 -18.67 -11.02 17.12
C ASP A 96 -18.69 -11.55 15.69
N GLU A 97 -17.56 -11.47 14.98
CA GLU A 97 -17.48 -11.75 13.55
C GLU A 97 -16.15 -12.39 13.16
N ARG A 98 -16.20 -13.26 12.15
CA ARG A 98 -15.01 -13.75 11.46
C ARG A 98 -14.71 -12.82 10.30
N VAL A 99 -13.52 -12.25 10.28
CA VAL A 99 -13.14 -11.23 9.29
C VAL A 99 -11.96 -11.67 8.42
N LEU A 100 -11.88 -11.08 7.24
CA LEU A 100 -10.64 -10.94 6.48
C LEU A 100 -9.96 -9.64 6.91
N VAL A 101 -8.69 -9.71 7.28
CA VAL A 101 -7.84 -8.54 7.50
C VAL A 101 -6.85 -8.44 6.35
N ILE A 102 -6.87 -7.31 5.65
CA ILE A 102 -5.92 -7.00 4.59
C ILE A 102 -5.04 -5.86 5.09
N ARG A 103 -3.78 -6.17 5.36
CA ARG A 103 -2.78 -5.21 5.83
C ARG A 103 -1.92 -4.75 4.67
N PHE A 104 -1.84 -3.45 4.46
CA PHE A 104 -0.98 -2.80 3.49
C PHE A 104 0.19 -2.11 4.17
N ILE A 105 1.38 -2.18 3.57
CA ILE A 105 2.58 -1.51 4.04
C ILE A 105 3.14 -0.69 2.89
N PHE A 106 3.15 0.63 3.07
CA PHE A 106 3.72 1.59 2.14
C PHE A 106 5.04 2.11 2.68
N HIS A 107 6.04 2.21 1.81
CA HIS A 107 7.29 2.89 2.10
C HIS A 107 7.81 3.56 0.83
N ASN A 108 8.61 4.62 0.98
CA ASN A 108 9.28 5.23 -0.16
C ASN A 108 10.38 4.27 -0.68
N PRO A 109 10.39 3.90 -1.98
CA PRO A 109 11.38 2.96 -2.52
C PRO A 109 12.83 3.43 -2.34
N GLY A 110 13.07 4.75 -2.44
CA GLY A 110 14.38 5.38 -2.24
C GLY A 110 14.81 5.55 -0.77
N GLY A 111 13.95 5.22 0.21
CA GLY A 111 14.24 5.33 1.65
C GLY A 111 14.33 6.76 2.21
N VAL A 112 14.61 7.76 1.37
CA VAL A 112 14.57 9.18 1.71
C VAL A 112 13.23 9.76 1.28
N ALA A 113 12.60 10.54 2.16
CA ALA A 113 11.44 11.35 1.78
C ALA A 113 11.93 12.49 0.88
N ASP A 114 11.71 12.36 -0.42
CA ASP A 114 11.84 13.47 -1.35
C ASP A 114 10.47 14.14 -1.45
N PRO A 115 10.35 15.45 -1.16
CA PRO A 115 9.08 16.18 -1.23
C PRO A 115 8.37 16.06 -2.60
N LYS A 116 9.12 15.82 -3.68
CA LYS A 116 8.55 15.59 -5.02
C LYS A 116 7.95 14.19 -5.19
N THR A 117 8.34 13.24 -4.35
CA THR A 117 7.99 11.82 -4.43
C THR A 117 7.55 11.26 -3.08
N ASP A 118 6.93 12.08 -2.22
CA ASP A 118 6.43 11.61 -0.93
C ASP A 118 5.17 10.75 -1.11
N PHE A 119 5.37 9.45 -1.35
CA PHE A 119 4.28 8.50 -1.57
C PHE A 119 3.48 8.22 -0.30
N LEU A 120 4.07 8.44 0.88
CA LEU A 120 3.35 8.33 2.14
C LEU A 120 2.26 9.40 2.26
N ALA A 121 2.44 10.57 1.63
CA ALA A 121 1.41 11.61 1.63
C ALA A 121 0.15 11.23 0.83
N VAL A 122 0.27 10.32 -0.14
CA VAL A 122 -0.85 9.89 -1.00
C VAL A 122 -1.41 8.51 -0.64
N SER A 123 -0.72 7.73 0.19
CA SER A 123 -1.06 6.32 0.43
C SER A 123 -2.42 6.09 1.07
N LEU A 124 -2.87 6.99 1.95
CA LEU A 124 -4.20 6.91 2.56
C LEU A 124 -5.30 6.98 1.48
N GLU A 125 -5.20 7.96 0.58
CA GLU A 125 -6.18 8.15 -0.49
C GLU A 125 -6.17 7.00 -1.49
N VAL A 126 -5.00 6.43 -1.78
CA VAL A 126 -4.87 5.25 -2.63
C VAL A 126 -5.62 4.06 -2.03
N ILE A 127 -5.38 3.72 -0.76
CA ILE A 127 -6.12 2.62 -0.11
C ILE A 127 -7.60 2.95 0.04
N ASN A 128 -7.93 4.18 0.43
CA ASN A 128 -9.32 4.58 0.61
C ASN A 128 -10.12 4.40 -0.69
N HIS A 129 -9.59 4.85 -1.82
CA HIS A 129 -10.30 4.79 -3.11
C HIS A 129 -10.21 3.43 -3.80
N LEU A 130 -9.02 2.85 -3.94
CA LEU A 130 -8.86 1.60 -4.69
C LEU A 130 -9.26 0.37 -3.89
N VAL A 131 -9.34 0.46 -2.55
CA VAL A 131 -9.64 -0.68 -1.69
C VAL A 131 -10.94 -0.48 -0.94
N ALA A 132 -10.98 0.47 0.00
CA ALA A 132 -12.13 0.59 0.91
C ALA A 132 -13.42 0.94 0.15
N HIS A 133 -13.39 1.95 -0.70
CA HIS A 133 -14.54 2.34 -1.54
C HIS A 133 -14.98 1.24 -2.50
N ARG A 134 -14.03 0.53 -3.12
CA ARG A 134 -14.37 -0.57 -4.03
C ARG A 134 -14.97 -1.74 -3.29
N PHE A 135 -14.43 -2.14 -2.14
CA PHE A 135 -15.06 -3.16 -1.29
C PHE A 135 -16.46 -2.77 -0.86
N ALA A 136 -16.64 -1.53 -0.42
CA ALA A 136 -17.93 -1.02 -0.03
C ALA A 136 -18.95 -1.20 -1.17
N THR A 137 -18.58 -0.74 -2.37
CA THR A 137 -19.41 -0.77 -3.58
C THR A 137 -19.69 -2.19 -4.10
N GLU A 138 -18.66 -3.04 -4.18
CA GLU A 138 -18.77 -4.34 -4.85
C GLU A 138 -19.24 -5.46 -3.95
N LEU A 139 -19.00 -5.34 -2.63
CA LEU A 139 -19.40 -6.34 -1.66
C LEU A 139 -20.66 -5.94 -0.87
N GLY A 140 -21.09 -4.68 -0.96
CA GLY A 140 -22.25 -4.15 -0.23
C GLY A 140 -22.03 -4.15 1.28
N VAL A 141 -20.84 -3.74 1.70
CA VAL A 141 -20.35 -3.79 3.10
C VAL A 141 -20.00 -2.40 3.63
N GLU A 142 -20.62 -1.36 3.10
CA GLU A 142 -20.36 0.05 3.45
C GLU A 142 -20.38 0.30 4.97
N GLU A 143 -21.19 -0.47 5.70
CA GLU A 143 -21.43 -0.35 7.14
C GLU A 143 -20.66 -1.38 7.97
N GLU A 144 -19.86 -2.21 7.32
CA GLU A 144 -19.15 -3.36 7.91
C GLU A 144 -17.65 -3.37 7.53
N ILE A 145 -17.11 -2.27 6.99
CA ILE A 145 -15.67 -2.11 6.77
C ILE A 145 -15.06 -1.41 7.98
N TRP A 146 -14.04 -2.01 8.57
CA TRP A 146 -13.18 -1.32 9.53
C TRP A 146 -11.86 -0.93 8.88
N PHE A 147 -11.49 0.33 9.03
CA PHE A 147 -10.25 0.90 8.51
C PHE A 147 -9.36 1.35 9.67
N LEU A 148 -8.12 0.87 9.69
CA LEU A 148 -7.12 1.26 10.70
C LEU A 148 -5.90 1.86 10.01
N GLU A 149 -5.42 2.99 10.55
CA GLU A 149 -4.15 3.60 10.16
C GLU A 149 -3.13 3.49 11.31
N TYR A 150 -1.90 3.14 10.96
CA TYR A 150 -0.75 3.11 11.87
C TYR A 150 0.27 4.17 11.43
N ASN A 151 0.12 5.36 12.01
CA ASN A 151 0.67 6.61 11.48
C ASN A 151 2.18 6.81 11.74
N HIS A 152 2.76 6.04 12.68
CA HIS A 152 4.16 6.15 13.09
C HIS A 152 4.92 4.84 12.86
N THR A 153 4.70 4.22 11.70
CA THR A 153 5.31 2.93 11.37
C THR A 153 6.74 3.11 10.86
N GLN A 154 7.65 2.26 11.33
CA GLN A 154 9.01 2.19 10.83
C GLN A 154 9.29 0.79 10.27
N LEU A 155 9.83 0.74 9.06
CA LEU A 155 10.18 -0.51 8.39
C LEU A 155 11.69 -0.72 8.43
N ALA A 156 12.13 -1.87 8.94
CA ALA A 156 13.50 -2.33 8.84
C ALA A 156 13.53 -3.63 8.05
N ILE A 157 14.45 -3.73 7.08
CA ILE A 157 14.56 -4.86 6.16
C ILE A 157 15.83 -5.63 6.52
N TRP A 158 15.66 -6.92 6.84
CA TRP A 158 16.80 -7.82 7.03
C TRP A 158 17.36 -8.25 5.68
N ARG A 159 18.61 -7.90 5.40
CA ARG A 159 19.25 -8.19 4.11
C ARG A 159 20.53 -8.99 4.31
N LYS A 160 20.73 -10.01 3.47
CA LYS A 160 22.02 -10.69 3.33
C LYS A 160 22.97 -9.75 2.57
N ARG A 161 24.16 -9.47 3.12
CA ARG A 161 25.17 -8.69 2.39
C ARG A 161 25.58 -9.48 1.14
N GLN A 162 25.52 -8.84 -0.01
CA GLN A 162 26.17 -9.37 -1.20
C GLN A 162 27.67 -9.25 -0.95
N SER A 163 28.37 -10.39 -0.87
CA SER A 163 29.82 -10.41 -0.86
C SER A 163 30.30 -9.83 -2.19
N GLU A 164 31.00 -8.71 -2.15
CA GLU A 164 31.73 -8.14 -3.29
C GLU A 164 32.72 -9.18 -3.80
N ASN A 165 32.32 -9.97 -4.79
CA ASN A 165 33.21 -10.85 -5.55
C ASN A 165 32.64 -10.91 -6.96
N THR A 166 33.09 -10.00 -7.82
CA THR A 166 33.71 -10.25 -9.14
C THR A 166 33.79 -8.90 -9.88
N ILE A 167 34.76 -8.07 -9.50
CA ILE A 167 35.44 -7.18 -10.46
C ILE A 167 36.89 -7.62 -10.41
N GLU A 168 37.24 -8.65 -11.17
CA GLU A 168 38.61 -8.90 -11.60
C GLU A 168 38.58 -9.39 -13.05
N GLU A 169 39.18 -8.55 -13.89
CA GLU A 169 39.95 -8.90 -15.08
C GLU A 169 39.25 -9.61 -16.25
N ASN A 170 39.01 -8.83 -17.31
CA ASN A 170 39.58 -9.17 -18.60
C ASN A 170 39.96 -7.88 -19.33
N GLY A 171 41.16 -7.39 -19.04
CA GLY A 171 41.94 -6.66 -20.01
C GLY A 171 42.68 -7.67 -20.89
N SER A 172 42.41 -7.65 -22.19
CA SER A 172 43.33 -7.91 -23.31
C SER A 172 42.63 -7.55 -24.61
#